data_AF-A0A2Z5UGN7-F1
#
_entry.id   AF-A0A2Z5UGN7-F1
#
_cell.length_a   1.000
_cell.length_b   1.000
_cell.length_c   1.000
_cell.angle_alpha   90.00
_cell.angle_beta   90.00
_cell.angle_gamma   90.00
#
_symmetry.space_group_name_H-M   'P 1'
#
loop_
_entity.id
_entity.type
_entity.pdbx_description
1 polymer ?
#
loop_
_entity_poly.entity_id
_entity_poly.type
_entity_poly.pdbx_seq_one_letter_code
_entity_poly.pdbx_strand_id
1 'polypeptide(L)'
;MIEPRFKRRQLSLATLALFAVAACGGEAAGTADAADSVAPSAASQTGAGTVGAAAAASGAAEQVMTESDRLFLDMADGACNAVDFPSFFKAFTGSWAVRAKYTAATVTHGMTGQSRSLPRRDYLALNDFPIAPMDYDYVTAASAAAFEGKPDASWRDLSYVQLEFNTANDNRRRVDWLPGIFQKHQTPPPPELEEGLGELVRATGGGGTLLFFPTETCWELVEDVRNPMPQP
;
A
#
# COMPACT_ATOMS: atom_id res chain seq x y z
N MET A 1 27.23 -49.38 -11.76
CA MET A 1 26.00 -49.97 -12.33
C MET A 1 24.90 -49.69 -11.31
N ILE A 2 24.18 -48.57 -11.46
CA ILE A 2 23.20 -48.07 -10.48
C ILE A 2 21.89 -47.91 -11.25
N GLU A 3 20.87 -48.69 -10.89
CA GLU A 3 19.53 -48.62 -11.47
C GLU A 3 18.74 -47.45 -10.87
N PRO A 4 18.04 -46.63 -11.69
CA PRO A 4 17.06 -45.68 -11.20
C PRO A 4 15.67 -46.33 -11.08
N ARG A 5 15.12 -46.36 -9.85
CA ARG A 5 13.73 -46.72 -9.60
C ARG A 5 12.81 -45.55 -9.92
N PHE A 6 12.16 -45.60 -11.09
CA PHE A 6 11.01 -44.77 -11.43
C PHE A 6 9.78 -45.16 -10.58
N LYS A 7 9.32 -44.28 -9.69
CA LYS A 7 7.99 -44.41 -9.05
C LYS A 7 6.93 -43.72 -9.91
N ARG A 8 5.97 -44.53 -10.36
CA ARG A 8 4.77 -44.13 -11.10
C ARG A 8 3.74 -43.45 -10.18
N ARG A 9 3.25 -42.31 -10.68
CA ARG A 9 1.87 -41.77 -10.69
C ARG A 9 0.87 -42.25 -9.62
N GLN A 10 0.21 -41.28 -8.98
CA GLN A 10 -1.24 -41.31 -8.80
C GLN A 10 -1.83 -39.93 -9.14
N LEU A 11 -2.61 -39.88 -10.22
CA LEU A 11 -3.57 -38.81 -10.47
C LEU A 11 -4.82 -39.13 -9.63
N SER A 12 -5.17 -38.24 -8.71
CA SER A 12 -6.48 -38.26 -8.08
C SER A 12 -7.40 -37.29 -8.82
N LEU A 13 -8.36 -37.83 -9.56
CA LEU A 13 -9.57 -37.12 -9.96
C LEU A 13 -10.39 -36.83 -8.69
N ALA A 14 -10.69 -35.56 -8.41
CA ALA A 14 -11.66 -35.18 -7.40
C ALA A 14 -12.86 -34.49 -8.07
N THR A 15 -13.96 -35.21 -7.92
CA THR A 15 -15.37 -35.00 -8.28
C THR A 15 -15.90 -33.58 -8.07
N LEU A 16 -16.55 -33.02 -9.10
CA LEU A 16 -17.46 -31.87 -9.01
C LEU A 16 -18.70 -32.28 -8.18
N ALA A 17 -19.00 -31.55 -7.11
CA ALA A 17 -20.30 -31.59 -6.45
C ALA A 17 -21.07 -30.29 -6.77
N LEU A 18 -22.12 -30.42 -7.58
CA LEU A 18 -23.16 -29.40 -7.70
C LEU A 18 -24.00 -29.42 -6.41
N PHE A 19 -24.07 -28.29 -5.71
CA PHE A 19 -25.17 -28.01 -4.79
C PHE A 19 -25.89 -26.76 -5.28
N ALA A 20 -27.05 -26.98 -5.89
CA ALA A 20 -28.09 -25.99 -6.04
C ALA A 20 -28.90 -25.97 -4.73
N VAL A 21 -28.96 -24.81 -4.06
CA VAL A 21 -29.95 -24.56 -3.01
C VAL A 21 -30.77 -23.35 -3.40
N ALA A 22 -32.07 -23.58 -3.46
CA ALA A 22 -33.11 -22.64 -3.82
C ALA A 22 -33.51 -21.71 -2.66
N ALA A 23 -33.92 -20.51 -3.05
CA ALA A 23 -34.91 -19.58 -2.50
C ALA A 23 -35.56 -19.82 -1.12
N CYS A 24 -35.58 -18.74 -0.32
CA CYS A 24 -36.73 -18.15 0.40
C CYS A 24 -36.15 -17.00 1.24
N GLY A 25 -36.56 -15.73 1.09
CA GLY A 25 -37.91 -15.23 1.32
C GLY A 25 -37.97 -14.67 2.75
N GLY A 26 -38.07 -13.35 2.91
CA GLY A 26 -38.13 -12.73 4.25
C GLY A 26 -38.03 -11.21 4.25
N GLU A 27 -39.06 -10.54 3.74
CA GLU A 27 -39.40 -9.16 4.06
C GLU A 27 -39.65 -8.99 5.57
N ALA A 28 -39.07 -7.96 6.16
CA ALA A 28 -39.60 -7.33 7.37
C ALA A 28 -39.33 -5.82 7.33
N ALA A 29 -40.41 -5.08 7.09
CA ALA A 29 -40.52 -3.65 7.27
C ALA A 29 -40.63 -3.29 8.77
N GLY A 30 -40.29 -2.04 9.09
CA GLY A 30 -40.56 -1.39 10.38
C GLY A 30 -39.74 -0.09 10.48
N THR A 31 -40.11 0.97 9.78
CA THR A 31 -41.00 2.08 10.21
C THR A 31 -40.64 2.76 11.54
N ALA A 32 -40.45 4.08 11.42
CA ALA A 32 -40.80 5.13 12.39
C ALA A 32 -39.82 5.31 13.57
N ASP A 33 -39.54 6.49 14.11
CA ASP A 33 -40.04 7.85 13.88
C ASP A 33 -39.11 8.83 14.63
N ALA A 34 -39.32 10.13 14.37
CA ALA A 34 -39.01 11.31 15.21
C ALA A 34 -37.54 11.55 15.62
N ALA A 35 -36.86 12.53 15.01
CA ALA A 35 -37.00 13.96 15.29
C ALA A 35 -36.64 14.34 16.74
N ASP A 36 -35.45 14.92 16.93
CA ASP A 36 -35.40 16.16 17.69
C ASP A 36 -34.37 17.12 17.10
N SER A 37 -34.87 18.33 16.85
CA SER A 37 -34.16 19.46 16.27
C SER A 37 -33.80 20.39 17.42
N VAL A 38 -32.53 20.43 17.81
CA VAL A 38 -32.03 21.49 18.71
C VAL A 38 -31.27 22.51 17.87
N ALA A 39 -31.95 23.63 17.64
CA ALA A 39 -31.42 24.85 17.03
C ALA A 39 -30.42 25.56 17.98
N PRO A 40 -29.63 26.51 17.45
CA PRO A 40 -28.34 26.91 18.02
C PRO A 40 -28.46 28.04 19.05
N SER A 41 -27.57 28.01 20.06
CA SER A 41 -27.30 29.19 20.89
C SER A 41 -26.21 30.05 20.24
N ALA A 42 -26.62 31.24 19.82
CA ALA A 42 -25.74 32.35 19.51
C ALA A 42 -25.42 33.14 20.81
N ALA A 43 -24.14 33.42 21.06
CA ALA A 43 -23.69 34.71 21.59
C ALA A 43 -22.15 34.79 21.63
N SER A 44 -21.64 35.68 20.78
CA SER A 44 -20.60 36.68 21.06
C SER A 44 -19.27 36.24 21.65
N GLN A 45 -18.21 36.37 20.84
CA GLN A 45 -17.06 37.19 21.25
C GLN A 45 -16.31 37.75 20.03
N THR A 46 -16.43 39.07 19.89
CA THR A 46 -15.65 39.95 19.03
C THR A 46 -14.25 40.06 19.62
N GLY A 47 -13.25 39.51 18.93
CA GLY A 47 -11.85 39.62 19.30
C GLY A 47 -11.02 39.98 18.07
N ALA A 48 -10.88 41.28 17.81
CA ALA A 48 -9.96 41.82 16.82
C ALA A 48 -8.52 41.58 17.29
N GLY A 49 -7.85 40.63 16.65
CA GLY A 49 -6.44 40.33 16.83
C GLY A 49 -5.80 40.09 15.48
N THR A 50 -5.53 41.16 14.74
CA THR A 50 -4.69 41.17 13.55
C THR A 50 -3.26 40.81 13.94
N VAL A 51 -2.85 39.56 13.68
CA VAL A 51 -1.44 39.16 13.60
C VAL A 51 -1.24 38.34 12.33
N GLY A 52 -0.59 39.01 11.37
CA GLY A 52 0.09 38.51 10.19
C GLY A 52 -0.19 37.07 9.75
N ALA A 53 -1.22 36.88 8.94
CA ALA A 53 -1.26 35.78 7.99
C ALA A 53 -0.26 36.07 6.86
N ALA A 54 1.02 35.84 7.10
CA ALA A 54 1.93 35.49 6.03
C ALA A 54 1.60 34.05 5.62
N ALA A 55 0.50 33.89 4.88
CA ALA A 55 0.23 32.69 4.14
C ALA A 55 1.34 32.58 3.09
N ALA A 56 2.42 31.89 3.46
CA ALA A 56 3.32 31.28 2.50
C ALA A 56 2.46 30.23 1.77
N ALA A 57 1.78 30.68 0.72
CA ALA A 57 1.29 29.81 -0.33
C ALA A 57 2.54 29.23 -0.99
N SER A 58 3.14 28.22 -0.36
CA SER A 58 3.99 27.27 -1.05
C SER A 58 3.08 26.60 -2.07
N GLY A 59 3.06 27.14 -3.28
CA GLY A 59 2.42 26.50 -4.41
C GLY A 59 2.98 25.09 -4.49
N ALA A 60 2.18 24.10 -4.12
CA ALA A 60 2.45 22.73 -4.49
C ALA A 60 2.55 22.75 -6.01
N ALA A 61 3.77 22.59 -6.53
CA ALA A 61 3.97 22.48 -7.96
C ALA A 61 3.03 21.37 -8.45
N GLU A 62 2.11 21.74 -9.33
CA GLU A 62 1.12 20.81 -9.88
C GLU A 62 1.90 19.68 -10.56
N GLN A 63 1.80 18.46 -10.02
CA GLN A 63 2.51 17.32 -10.59
C GLN A 63 1.92 17.05 -11.98
N VAL A 64 2.75 17.19 -13.02
CA VAL A 64 2.33 16.97 -14.40
C VAL A 64 2.37 15.47 -14.68
N MET A 65 1.25 14.91 -15.12
CA MET A 65 1.15 13.50 -15.50
C MET A 65 2.12 13.18 -16.64
N THR A 66 2.97 12.19 -16.41
CA THR A 66 3.97 11.71 -17.38
C THR A 66 3.44 10.55 -18.22
N GLU A 67 4.16 10.14 -19.25
CA GLU A 67 3.84 8.90 -20.00
C GLU A 67 3.99 7.66 -19.12
N SER A 68 5.00 7.62 -18.25
CA SER A 68 5.16 6.56 -17.25
C SER A 68 3.93 6.45 -16.35
N ASP A 69 3.37 7.57 -15.90
CA ASP A 69 2.14 7.57 -15.09
C ASP A 69 0.95 6.96 -15.83
N ARG A 70 0.82 7.18 -17.14
CA ARG A 70 -0.24 6.55 -17.95
C ARG A 70 -0.06 5.03 -18.02
N LEU A 71 1.17 4.56 -18.27
CA LEU A 71 1.48 3.14 -18.27
C LEU A 71 1.16 2.48 -16.92
N PHE A 72 1.47 3.17 -15.82
CA PHE A 72 1.15 2.70 -14.47
C PHE A 72 -0.36 2.69 -14.19
N LEU A 73 -1.12 3.66 -14.70
CA LEU A 73 -2.59 3.66 -14.62
C LEU A 73 -3.20 2.49 -15.39
N ASP A 74 -2.73 2.23 -16.61
CA ASP A 74 -3.18 1.08 -17.42
C ASP A 74 -2.85 -0.25 -16.73
N MET A 75 -1.65 -0.37 -16.14
CA MET A 75 -1.27 -1.54 -15.35
C MET A 75 -2.16 -1.71 -14.12
N ALA A 76 -2.49 -0.63 -13.41
CA ALA A 76 -3.41 -0.68 -12.27
C ALA A 76 -4.79 -1.15 -12.72
N ASP A 77 -5.35 -0.56 -13.78
CA ASP A 77 -6.67 -0.94 -14.32
C ASP A 77 -6.69 -2.42 -14.76
N GLY A 78 -5.64 -2.90 -15.43
CA GLY A 78 -5.47 -4.32 -15.78
C GLY A 78 -5.44 -5.23 -14.55
N ALA A 79 -4.69 -4.83 -13.52
CA ALA A 79 -4.59 -5.57 -12.26
C ALA A 79 -5.92 -5.63 -11.49
N CYS A 80 -6.69 -4.53 -11.46
CA CYS A 80 -8.03 -4.49 -10.87
C CYS A 80 -8.97 -5.50 -11.55
N ASN A 81 -8.99 -5.52 -12.89
CA ASN A 81 -9.83 -6.43 -13.68
C ASN A 81 -9.43 -7.91 -13.50
N ALA A 82 -8.14 -8.19 -13.35
CA ALA A 82 -7.61 -9.53 -13.12
C ALA A 82 -7.68 -9.97 -11.64
N VAL A 83 -8.10 -9.09 -10.73
CA VAL A 83 -8.05 -9.30 -9.28
C VAL A 83 -6.63 -9.61 -8.78
N ASP A 84 -5.62 -9.02 -9.42
CA ASP A 84 -4.19 -9.23 -9.13
C ASP A 84 -3.63 -8.10 -8.25
N PHE A 85 -3.80 -8.27 -6.93
CA PHE A 85 -3.36 -7.24 -5.97
C PHE A 85 -1.84 -6.95 -6.01
N PRO A 86 -0.93 -7.94 -6.10
CA PRO A 86 0.50 -7.66 -6.26
C PRO A 86 0.84 -6.75 -7.45
N SER A 87 0.24 -7.00 -8.63
CA SER A 87 0.45 -6.13 -9.80
C SER A 87 -0.14 -4.73 -9.62
N PHE A 88 -1.33 -4.63 -8.99
CA PHE A 88 -1.91 -3.35 -8.59
C PHE A 88 -0.98 -2.59 -7.64
N PHE A 89 -0.43 -3.27 -6.63
CA PHE A 89 0.45 -2.68 -5.64
C PHE A 89 1.76 -2.16 -6.27
N LYS A 90 2.34 -2.92 -7.22
CA LYS A 90 3.48 -2.43 -8.01
C LYS A 90 3.14 -1.12 -8.73
N ALA A 91 1.97 -1.04 -9.35
CA ALA A 91 1.52 0.19 -10.01
C ALA A 91 1.31 1.35 -9.03
N PHE A 92 0.67 1.06 -7.91
CA PHE A 92 0.38 2.04 -6.84
C PHE A 92 1.65 2.63 -6.24
N THR A 93 2.66 1.80 -5.98
CA THR A 93 3.95 2.27 -5.46
C THR A 93 4.78 3.02 -6.51
N GLY A 94 4.65 2.67 -7.80
CA GLY A 94 5.43 3.24 -8.90
C GLY A 94 4.96 4.59 -9.45
N SER A 95 3.70 4.99 -9.22
CA SER A 95 3.16 6.23 -9.81
C SER A 95 2.34 7.06 -8.83
N TRP A 96 2.62 8.37 -8.81
CA TRP A 96 1.84 9.33 -8.04
C TRP A 96 0.40 9.43 -8.56
N ALA A 97 0.19 9.29 -9.87
CA ALA A 97 -1.14 9.40 -10.49
C ALA A 97 -2.02 8.21 -10.09
N VAL A 98 -1.44 7.01 -10.01
CA VAL A 98 -2.14 5.82 -9.47
C VAL A 98 -2.51 6.05 -8.00
N ARG A 99 -1.59 6.58 -7.17
CA ARG A 99 -1.92 6.92 -5.77
C ARG A 99 -3.03 7.96 -5.69
N ALA A 100 -3.01 8.98 -6.55
CA ALA A 100 -4.05 10.00 -6.58
C ALA A 100 -5.43 9.43 -6.92
N LYS A 101 -5.50 8.45 -7.82
CA LYS A 101 -6.73 7.73 -8.22
C LYS A 101 -7.23 6.76 -7.14
N TYR A 102 -6.34 5.98 -6.54
CA TYR A 102 -6.68 4.84 -5.67
C TYR A 102 -6.34 5.03 -4.19
N THR A 103 -6.20 6.27 -3.73
CA THR A 103 -6.20 6.57 -2.29
C THR A 103 -7.63 6.86 -1.86
N ALA A 104 -8.10 6.38 -0.72
CA ALA A 104 -9.47 6.62 -0.25
C ALA A 104 -9.73 8.11 0.04
N ALA A 105 -11.00 8.50 0.25
CA ALA A 105 -11.36 9.89 0.56
C ALA A 105 -10.72 10.39 1.87
N THR A 106 -10.48 9.47 2.81
CA THR A 106 -9.77 9.70 4.07
C THR A 106 -8.80 8.56 4.32
N VAL A 107 -7.60 8.87 4.80
CA VAL A 107 -6.55 7.91 5.12
C VAL A 107 -6.16 8.05 6.58
N THR A 108 -6.15 6.96 7.33
CA THR A 108 -5.51 6.89 8.64
C THR A 108 -4.00 6.87 8.44
N HIS A 109 -3.30 7.90 8.91
CA HIS A 109 -1.86 8.05 8.69
C HIS A 109 -1.13 8.44 9.97
N GLY A 110 0.05 7.87 10.18
CA GLY A 110 0.95 8.20 11.28
C GLY A 110 1.64 6.97 11.86
N MET A 111 1.93 7.00 13.16
CA MET A 111 2.54 5.88 13.87
C MET A 111 1.49 5.02 14.58
N THR A 112 1.83 3.77 14.90
CA THR A 112 0.95 2.92 15.73
C THR A 112 0.62 3.64 17.04
N GLY A 113 -0.67 3.77 17.34
CA GLY A 113 -1.17 4.48 18.52
C GLY A 113 -1.13 6.01 18.45
N GLN A 114 -0.58 6.60 17.39
CA GLN A 114 -0.50 8.05 17.17
C GLN A 114 -1.00 8.46 15.76
N SER A 115 -1.75 7.58 15.11
CA SER A 115 -2.29 7.84 13.78
C SER A 115 -3.47 8.80 13.84
N ARG A 116 -3.65 9.57 12.77
CA ARG A 116 -4.76 10.51 12.59
C ARG A 116 -5.40 10.32 11.23
N SER A 117 -6.69 10.63 11.12
CA SER A 117 -7.37 10.65 9.83
C SER A 117 -7.01 11.92 9.06
N LEU A 118 -6.57 11.76 7.82
CA LEU A 118 -6.26 12.84 6.88
C LEU A 118 -7.20 12.76 5.67
N PRO A 119 -7.77 13.89 5.22
CA PRO A 119 -8.41 13.95 3.91
C PRO A 119 -7.42 13.55 2.79
N ARG A 120 -7.92 12.89 1.73
CA ARG A 120 -7.12 12.45 0.56
C ARG A 120 -6.14 13.50 0.07
N ARG A 121 -6.62 14.73 -0.13
CA ARG A 121 -5.82 15.86 -0.60
C ARG A 121 -4.62 16.13 0.31
N ASP A 122 -4.85 16.13 1.62
CA ASP A 122 -3.82 16.47 2.61
C ASP A 122 -2.81 15.32 2.76
N TYR A 123 -3.25 14.06 2.64
CA TYR A 123 -2.35 12.89 2.57
C TYR A 123 -1.46 12.93 1.32
N LEU A 124 -2.05 13.12 0.13
CA LEU A 124 -1.29 13.18 -1.12
C LEU A 124 -0.32 14.38 -1.16
N ALA A 125 -0.68 15.50 -0.52
CA ALA A 125 0.18 16.68 -0.42
C ALA A 125 1.46 16.43 0.41
N LEU A 126 1.50 15.40 1.26
CA LEU A 126 2.73 14.99 1.96
C LEU A 126 3.79 14.49 0.96
N ASN A 127 3.36 13.86 -0.14
CA ASN A 127 4.21 13.29 -1.17
C ASN A 127 5.35 12.41 -0.60
N ASP A 128 5.03 11.60 0.42
CA ASP A 128 6.03 10.91 1.25
C ASP A 128 5.82 9.39 1.32
N PHE A 129 5.12 8.81 0.33
CA PHE A 129 4.78 7.39 0.29
C PHE A 129 6.04 6.51 0.48
N PRO A 130 6.04 5.49 1.36
CA PRO A 130 7.28 4.97 1.94
C PRO A 130 8.07 4.00 1.04
N ILE A 131 7.43 3.44 0.01
CA ILE A 131 7.97 2.34 -0.80
C ILE A 131 7.97 2.76 -2.28
N ALA A 132 9.04 2.40 -2.99
CA ALA A 132 9.11 2.50 -4.43
C ALA A 132 9.51 1.15 -5.05
N PRO A 133 8.97 0.79 -6.23
CA PRO A 133 9.46 -0.36 -6.97
C PRO A 133 10.81 -0.03 -7.63
N MET A 134 11.73 -0.98 -7.64
CA MET A 134 13.00 -0.91 -8.37
C MET A 134 13.21 -2.23 -9.11
N ASP A 135 13.11 -2.21 -10.43
CA ASP A 135 13.11 -3.39 -11.30
C ASP A 135 12.10 -4.48 -10.84
N TYR A 136 12.61 -5.52 -10.19
CA TYR A 136 11.86 -6.68 -9.68
C TYR A 136 11.68 -6.66 -8.16
N ASP A 137 12.30 -5.71 -7.46
CA ASP A 137 12.32 -5.61 -6.01
C ASP A 137 11.60 -4.34 -5.52
N TYR A 138 11.48 -4.19 -4.21
CA TYR A 138 10.98 -2.99 -3.55
C TYR A 138 12.06 -2.39 -2.66
N VAL A 139 12.12 -1.07 -2.65
CA VAL A 139 13.06 -0.28 -1.86
C VAL A 139 12.31 0.82 -1.12
N THR A 140 12.94 1.44 -0.13
CA THR A 140 12.36 2.65 0.47
C THR A 140 12.35 3.76 -0.57
N ALA A 141 11.26 4.54 -0.65
CA ALA A 141 11.14 5.63 -1.60
C ALA A 141 12.26 6.68 -1.42
N ALA A 142 12.69 6.90 -0.18
CA ALA A 142 13.83 7.77 0.11
C ALA A 142 15.14 7.28 -0.53
N SER A 143 15.41 5.97 -0.52
CA SER A 143 16.61 5.41 -1.16
C SER A 143 16.52 5.41 -2.67
N ALA A 144 15.34 5.16 -3.25
CA ALA A 144 15.11 5.28 -4.70
C ALA A 144 15.38 6.71 -5.20
N ALA A 145 14.80 7.71 -4.54
CA ALA A 145 15.03 9.11 -4.90
C ALA A 145 16.50 9.53 -4.77
N ALA A 146 17.20 9.03 -3.75
CA ALA A 146 18.64 9.28 -3.57
C ALA A 146 19.51 8.60 -4.63
N PHE A 147 19.06 7.46 -5.18
CA PHE A 147 19.73 6.71 -6.24
C PHE A 147 19.60 7.43 -7.59
N GLU A 148 18.40 7.87 -7.97
CA GLU A 148 18.15 8.56 -9.25
C GLU A 148 18.95 9.87 -9.39
N GLY A 149 19.21 10.56 -8.28
CA GLY A 149 19.92 11.84 -8.27
C GLY A 149 21.44 11.76 -8.41
N LYS A 150 22.04 10.57 -8.54
CA LYS A 150 23.50 10.38 -8.48
C LYS A 150 24.01 9.48 -9.62
N PRO A 151 24.93 9.96 -10.48
CA PRO A 151 25.48 9.15 -11.58
C PRO A 151 26.30 7.94 -11.10
N ASP A 152 26.82 8.01 -9.88
CA ASP A 152 27.74 7.01 -9.31
C ASP A 152 27.02 6.08 -8.32
N ALA A 153 25.69 6.19 -8.19
CA ALA A 153 24.94 5.37 -7.25
C ALA A 153 25.02 3.88 -7.62
N SER A 154 25.31 3.06 -6.62
CA SER A 154 25.32 1.62 -6.74
C SER A 154 24.00 1.05 -6.23
N TRP A 155 23.59 -0.12 -6.72
CA TRP A 155 22.47 -0.87 -6.14
C TRP A 155 22.66 -1.14 -4.63
N ARG A 156 23.91 -1.10 -4.14
CA ARG A 156 24.24 -1.23 -2.70
C ARG A 156 23.78 -0.03 -1.87
N ASP A 157 23.49 1.11 -2.49
CA ASP A 157 22.96 2.31 -1.84
C ASP A 157 21.44 2.25 -1.65
N LEU A 158 20.77 1.26 -2.27
CA LEU A 158 19.34 1.05 -2.12
C LEU A 158 19.01 0.39 -0.78
N SER A 159 17.99 0.89 -0.11
CA SER A 159 17.43 0.28 1.10
C SER A 159 16.28 -0.62 0.71
N TYR A 160 16.59 -1.89 0.46
CA TYR A 160 15.60 -2.89 0.08
C TYR A 160 14.57 -3.16 1.17
N VAL A 161 13.37 -3.52 0.75
CA VAL A 161 12.19 -3.71 1.60
C VAL A 161 11.63 -5.11 1.41
N GLN A 162 11.40 -5.82 2.52
CA GLN A 162 10.63 -7.06 2.54
C GLN A 162 9.16 -6.68 2.56
N LEU A 163 8.36 -7.31 1.70
CA LEU A 163 6.91 -7.16 1.72
C LEU A 163 6.25 -8.48 2.12
N GLU A 164 5.20 -8.37 2.92
CA GLU A 164 4.29 -9.48 3.22
C GLU A 164 2.86 -9.05 2.86
N PHE A 165 2.24 -9.80 1.96
CA PHE A 165 0.89 -9.55 1.48
C PHE A 165 -0.11 -10.42 2.26
N ASN A 166 -0.95 -9.76 3.05
CA ASN A 166 -1.96 -10.39 3.89
C ASN A 166 -3.36 -10.08 3.37
N THR A 167 -4.22 -11.12 3.30
CA THR A 167 -5.58 -10.99 2.76
C THR A 167 -6.60 -11.43 3.78
N ALA A 168 -7.52 -10.54 4.12
CA ALA A 168 -8.64 -10.86 4.99
C ALA A 168 -9.79 -11.51 4.20
N ASN A 169 -10.71 -12.17 4.93
CA ASN A 169 -11.88 -12.84 4.34
C ASN A 169 -12.85 -11.89 3.61
N ASP A 170 -12.80 -10.59 3.93
CA ASP A 170 -13.56 -9.52 3.28
C ASP A 170 -12.80 -8.85 2.12
N ASN A 171 -11.75 -9.51 1.61
CA ASN A 171 -10.87 -9.05 0.54
C ASN A 171 -10.08 -7.77 0.83
N ARG A 172 -10.03 -7.31 2.09
CA ARG A 172 -9.05 -6.30 2.49
C ARG A 172 -7.64 -6.84 2.32
N ARG A 173 -6.75 -5.98 1.83
CA ARG A 173 -5.35 -6.31 1.55
C ARG A 173 -4.47 -5.48 2.45
N ARG A 174 -3.71 -6.16 3.30
CA ARG A 174 -2.70 -5.57 4.18
C ARG A 174 -1.33 -5.85 3.57
N VAL A 175 -0.49 -4.83 3.49
CA VAL A 175 0.91 -4.97 3.10
C VAL A 175 1.78 -4.55 4.26
N ASP A 176 2.41 -5.53 4.89
CA ASP A 176 3.45 -5.26 5.88
C ASP A 176 4.78 -5.07 5.15
N TRP A 177 5.53 -4.06 5.55
CA TRP A 177 6.80 -3.72 4.90
C TRP A 177 7.89 -3.47 5.94
N LEU A 178 9.10 -3.95 5.64
CA LEU A 178 10.24 -3.83 6.54
C LEU A 178 11.54 -3.65 5.76
N PRO A 179 12.26 -2.51 5.90
CA PRO A 179 13.56 -2.34 5.26
C PRO A 179 14.63 -3.19 5.92
N GLY A 180 15.56 -3.73 5.13
CA GLY A 180 16.60 -4.59 5.67
C GLY A 180 17.75 -4.98 4.77
N ILE A 181 18.68 -5.73 5.35
CA ILE A 181 19.76 -6.44 4.67
C ILE A 181 19.29 -7.87 4.40
N PHE A 182 19.46 -8.32 3.16
CA PHE A 182 19.06 -9.64 2.70
C PHE A 182 20.28 -10.53 2.43
N GLN A 183 20.05 -11.82 2.20
CA GLN A 183 21.10 -12.80 1.92
C GLN A 183 22.01 -12.39 0.75
N LYS A 184 21.45 -11.81 -0.32
CA LYS A 184 22.21 -11.28 -1.47
C LYS A 184 23.29 -10.26 -1.07
N HIS A 185 23.10 -9.56 0.04
CA HIS A 185 24.01 -8.51 0.51
C HIS A 185 25.16 -9.05 1.38
N GLN A 186 25.11 -10.33 1.77
CA GLN A 186 26.20 -10.96 2.50
C GLN A 186 27.45 -11.09 1.62
N THR A 187 28.63 -11.21 2.24
CA THR A 187 29.91 -11.33 1.52
C THR A 187 30.71 -12.51 2.07
N PRO A 188 30.83 -13.63 1.31
CA PRO A 188 30.16 -13.89 0.03
C PRO A 188 28.63 -14.08 0.21
N PRO A 189 27.83 -13.87 -0.84
CA PRO A 189 26.42 -14.29 -0.83
C PRO A 189 26.33 -15.83 -0.73
N PRO A 190 25.24 -16.40 -0.18
CA PRO A 190 25.04 -17.84 -0.13
C PRO A 190 25.08 -18.48 -1.53
N PRO A 191 25.81 -19.60 -1.73
CA PRO A 191 25.98 -20.21 -3.05
C PRO A 191 24.68 -20.78 -3.65
N GLU A 192 23.69 -21.06 -2.82
CA GLU A 192 22.35 -21.55 -3.20
C GLU A 192 21.40 -20.43 -3.64
N LEU A 193 21.79 -19.16 -3.52
CA LEU A 193 20.96 -18.04 -3.94
C LEU A 193 21.09 -17.85 -5.46
N GLU A 194 20.13 -18.41 -6.21
CA GLU A 194 20.11 -18.33 -7.67
C GLU A 194 19.66 -16.93 -8.16
N GLU A 195 18.49 -16.46 -7.70
CA GLU A 195 17.89 -15.18 -8.11
C GLU A 195 17.19 -14.47 -6.94
N GLY A 196 17.01 -13.14 -7.04
CA GLY A 196 16.33 -12.31 -6.04
C GLY A 196 17.21 -11.93 -4.84
N LEU A 197 16.58 -11.34 -3.81
CA LEU A 197 17.25 -10.85 -2.59
C LEU A 197 17.60 -11.97 -1.59
N GLY A 198 16.85 -13.09 -1.63
CA GLY A 198 16.89 -14.12 -0.60
C GLY A 198 16.17 -13.69 0.68
N GLU A 199 16.44 -14.38 1.79
CA GLU A 199 15.79 -14.09 3.07
C GLU A 199 16.29 -12.77 3.70
N LEU A 200 15.43 -12.14 4.49
CA LEU A 200 15.79 -11.01 5.34
C LEU A 200 16.76 -11.50 6.44
N VAL A 201 17.98 -10.96 6.44
CA VAL A 201 19.02 -11.26 7.45
C VAL A 201 18.86 -10.33 8.65
N ARG A 202 18.59 -9.04 8.41
CA ARG A 202 18.52 -8.03 9.46
C ARG A 202 17.68 -6.83 9.04
N ALA A 203 16.73 -6.42 9.87
CA ALA A 203 16.02 -5.15 9.70
C ALA A 203 16.97 -3.95 9.88
N THR A 204 16.86 -2.94 9.02
CA THR A 204 17.73 -1.74 9.03
C THR A 204 17.00 -0.47 9.41
N GLY A 205 15.67 -0.50 9.51
CA GLY A 205 14.85 0.66 9.79
C GLY A 205 13.48 0.27 10.31
N GLY A 206 12.68 1.30 10.60
CA GLY A 206 11.27 1.11 10.91
C GLY A 206 10.51 0.61 9.69
N GLY A 207 9.65 -0.39 9.92
CA GLY A 207 8.70 -0.88 8.93
C GLY A 207 7.37 -0.15 9.01
N GLY A 208 6.33 -0.80 8.51
CA GLY A 208 4.98 -0.29 8.62
C GLY A 208 3.96 -1.22 7.99
N THR A 209 2.74 -0.71 7.92
CA THR A 209 1.60 -1.42 7.36
C THR A 209 0.82 -0.48 6.46
N LEU A 210 0.46 -0.97 5.29
CA LEU A 210 -0.48 -0.33 4.37
C LEU A 210 -1.75 -1.16 4.33
N LEU A 211 -2.92 -0.55 4.48
CA LEU A 211 -4.20 -1.25 4.37
C LEU A 211 -4.99 -0.70 3.19
N PHE A 212 -5.47 -1.64 2.37
CA PHE A 212 -6.29 -1.35 1.22
C PHE A 212 -7.65 -2.03 1.37
N PHE A 213 -8.72 -1.29 1.12
CA PHE A 213 -10.07 -1.82 1.08
C PHE A 213 -10.51 -2.06 -0.37
N PRO A 214 -11.18 -3.20 -0.65
CA PRO A 214 -11.82 -3.38 -1.94
C PRO A 214 -13.02 -2.42 -2.07
N THR A 215 -13.20 -1.89 -3.27
CA THR A 215 -14.35 -1.10 -3.72
C THR A 215 -15.02 -1.84 -4.88
N GLU A 216 -16.05 -1.24 -5.48
CA GLU A 216 -16.68 -1.78 -6.68
C GLU A 216 -15.75 -1.84 -7.89
N THR A 217 -14.73 -0.98 -7.94
CA THR A 217 -13.89 -0.80 -9.13
C THR A 217 -12.46 -1.31 -8.95
N CYS A 218 -11.88 -1.15 -7.76
CA CYS A 218 -10.56 -1.65 -7.41
C CYS A 218 -10.31 -1.58 -5.90
N TRP A 219 -9.04 -1.58 -5.46
CA TRP A 219 -8.66 -1.29 -4.09
C TRP A 219 -8.35 0.18 -3.87
N GLU A 220 -8.67 0.69 -2.68
CA GLU A 220 -8.26 2.01 -2.22
C GLU A 220 -7.40 1.94 -0.96
N LEU A 221 -6.31 2.71 -0.89
CA LEU A 221 -5.52 2.88 0.34
C LEU A 221 -6.33 3.63 1.39
N VAL A 222 -6.57 3.01 2.54
CA VAL A 222 -7.29 3.62 3.67
C VAL A 222 -6.42 3.88 4.89
N GLU A 223 -5.27 3.21 4.99
CA GLU A 223 -4.37 3.36 6.13
C GLU A 223 -2.90 3.19 5.71
N ASP A 224 -2.05 4.09 6.20
CA ASP A 224 -0.59 4.09 6.06
C ASP A 224 0.03 4.35 7.43
N VAL A 225 0.33 3.26 8.15
CA VAL A 225 0.94 3.28 9.47
C VAL A 225 2.44 2.99 9.35
N ARG A 226 3.26 3.89 9.89
CA ARG A 226 4.72 3.79 9.85
C ARG A 226 5.25 3.60 11.27
N ASN A 227 6.03 2.55 11.47
CA ASN A 227 6.56 2.14 12.76
C ASN A 227 8.07 2.38 12.77
N PRO A 228 8.56 3.57 13.15
CA PRO A 228 9.98 3.83 13.25
C PRO A 228 10.65 2.81 14.18
N MET A 229 11.90 2.44 13.89
CA MET A 229 12.64 1.57 14.80
C MET A 229 12.76 2.24 16.17
N PRO A 230 12.58 1.50 17.28
CA PRO A 230 12.90 2.00 18.60
C PRO A 230 14.35 2.50 18.60
N GLN A 231 14.57 3.75 19.01
CA GLN A 231 15.92 4.24 19.25
C GLN A 231 16.48 3.48 20.48
N PRO A 232 17.72 2.98 20.40
CA PRO A 232 18.34 2.25 21.51
C PRO A 232 18.57 3.11 22.76
#